data_AF-A0A371YW48-F1
#
_entry.id   AF-A0A371YW48-F1
#
_cell.length_a   1.000
_cell.length_b   1.000
_cell.length_c   1.000
_cell.angle_alpha   90.00
_cell.angle_beta   90.00
_cell.angle_gamma   90.00
#
_symmetry.space_group_name_H-M   'P 1'
#
loop_
_entity.id
_entity.type
_entity.pdbx_description
1 polymer ?
#
loop_
_entity_poly.entity_id
_entity_poly.type
_entity_poly.pdbx_seq_one_letter_code
_entity_poly.pdbx_strand_id
1 'polypeptide(L)'
;SSRKFLGLRELAGKMAKRLPGRLERTAKKADEYARGIMTGGTLFEELGFYYVGPVDGHDMNQLVHILRNLRDAEDVGPVLVHVITEKGRGYTPAESAGDKYHAVSKFNVVTGEQKKGPPGPPSYTSVFSRELVRQAATDNRIVTITAAMPSGTGLDKFAKAYPDRFFDVGIAEQHAVTFAAGMATEGLRPFCAIY
;
A
#
# COMPACT_ATOMS: atom_id res chain seq x y z
N SER A 1 -9.56 -31.95 22.39
CA SER A 1 -8.46 -32.58 23.16
C SER A 1 -7.25 -31.64 23.20
N SER A 2 -7.40 -30.45 23.81
CA SER A 2 -6.44 -29.33 23.75
C SER A 2 -5.48 -29.27 24.93
N ARG A 3 -5.79 -29.93 26.06
CA ARG A 3 -4.93 -29.94 27.25
C ARG A 3 -3.60 -30.67 27.06
N LYS A 4 -3.55 -31.69 26.20
CA LYS A 4 -2.30 -32.45 25.93
C LYS A 4 -1.29 -31.64 25.11
N PHE A 5 -1.74 -30.76 24.21
CA PHE A 5 -0.88 -29.94 23.35
C PHE A 5 -0.26 -28.75 24.10
N LEU A 6 -1.02 -28.16 25.04
CA LEU A 6 -0.55 -27.09 25.92
C LEU A 6 0.55 -27.57 26.90
N GLY A 7 0.39 -28.77 27.48
CA GLY A 7 1.39 -29.35 28.38
C GLY A 7 2.72 -29.66 27.69
N LEU A 8 2.69 -30.06 26.41
CA LEU A 8 3.90 -30.34 25.64
C LEU A 8 4.70 -29.07 25.31
N ARG A 9 4.01 -27.94 25.02
CA ARG A 9 4.63 -26.63 24.79
C ARG A 9 5.28 -26.05 26.05
N GLU A 10 4.62 -26.18 27.20
CA GLU A 10 5.21 -25.72 28.48
C GLU A 10 6.45 -26.51 28.87
N LEU A 11 6.46 -27.83 28.59
CA LEU A 11 7.61 -28.69 28.87
C LEU A 11 8.79 -28.35 27.94
N ALA A 12 8.52 -28.14 26.65
CA ALA A 12 9.52 -27.72 25.67
C ALA A 12 10.11 -26.35 26.01
N GLY A 13 9.27 -25.38 26.41
CA GLY A 13 9.72 -24.05 26.83
C GLY A 13 10.58 -24.05 28.11
N LYS A 14 10.27 -24.93 29.06
CA LYS A 14 11.08 -25.09 30.30
C LYS A 14 12.42 -25.79 30.04
N MET A 15 12.50 -26.71 29.07
CA MET A 15 13.77 -27.34 28.70
C MET A 15 14.66 -26.44 27.85
N ALA A 16 14.09 -25.61 26.98
CA ALA A 16 14.83 -24.63 26.18
C ALA A 16 15.59 -23.61 27.05
N LYS A 17 14.99 -23.15 28.16
CA LYS A 17 15.60 -22.22 29.12
C LYS A 17 16.78 -22.78 29.93
N ARG A 18 17.06 -24.09 29.85
CA ARG A 18 18.19 -24.74 30.53
C ARG A 18 19.40 -24.98 29.61
N LEU A 19 19.30 -24.61 28.34
CA LEU A 19 20.40 -24.77 27.38
C LEU A 19 21.30 -23.52 27.37
N PRO A 20 22.62 -23.65 27.14
CA PRO A 20 23.53 -22.52 27.03
C PRO A 20 22.98 -21.52 25.99
N GLY A 21 23.04 -20.21 26.25
CA GLY A 21 22.39 -19.17 25.41
C GLY A 21 22.75 -19.18 23.91
N ARG A 22 23.81 -19.90 23.51
CA ARG A 22 24.11 -20.18 22.10
C ARG A 22 23.13 -21.19 21.48
N LEU A 23 22.74 -22.25 22.18
CA LEU A 23 21.77 -23.25 21.70
C LEU A 23 20.33 -22.70 21.68
N GLU A 24 19.95 -21.82 22.60
CA GLU A 24 18.65 -21.16 22.57
C GLU A 24 18.49 -20.28 21.31
N ARG A 25 19.52 -19.51 20.96
CA ARG A 25 19.54 -18.72 19.72
C ARG A 25 19.54 -19.59 18.47
N THR A 26 20.24 -20.72 18.48
CA THR A 26 20.20 -21.68 17.37
C THR A 26 18.84 -22.35 17.24
N ALA A 27 18.19 -22.67 18.36
CA ALA A 27 16.85 -23.27 18.38
C ALA A 27 15.77 -22.28 17.92
N LYS A 28 15.83 -21.00 18.36
CA LYS A 28 14.96 -19.93 17.85
C LYS A 28 15.14 -19.72 16.34
N LYS A 29 16.39 -19.62 15.87
CA LYS A 29 16.70 -19.52 14.44
C LYS A 29 16.21 -20.73 13.65
N ALA A 30 16.30 -21.93 14.21
CA ALA A 30 15.80 -23.14 13.56
C ALA A 30 14.26 -23.20 13.51
N ASP A 31 13.56 -22.73 14.54
CA ASP A 31 12.09 -22.60 14.53
C ASP A 31 11.63 -21.56 13.49
N GLU A 32 12.31 -20.42 13.42
CA GLU A 32 12.08 -19.39 12.39
C GLU A 32 12.35 -19.94 10.98
N TYR A 33 13.46 -20.67 10.78
CA TYR A 33 13.78 -21.31 9.50
C TYR A 33 12.76 -22.38 9.11
N ALA A 34 12.31 -23.20 10.07
CA ALA A 34 11.32 -24.24 9.83
C ALA A 34 9.94 -23.66 9.47
N ARG A 35 9.55 -22.53 10.07
CA ARG A 35 8.34 -21.79 9.68
C ARG A 35 8.48 -21.23 8.27
N GLY A 36 9.61 -20.57 7.97
CA GLY A 36 9.90 -20.04 6.64
C GLY A 36 9.89 -21.11 5.54
N ILE A 37 10.32 -22.34 5.81
CA ILE A 37 10.30 -23.44 4.82
C ILE A 37 8.89 -24.02 4.62
N MET A 38 8.06 -24.05 5.67
CA MET A 38 6.71 -24.65 5.59
C MET A 38 5.67 -23.69 4.98
N THR A 39 5.88 -22.38 5.08
CA THR A 39 4.98 -21.35 4.52
C THR A 39 5.59 -20.53 3.38
N GLY A 40 6.86 -20.75 3.02
CA GLY A 40 7.58 -19.92 2.06
C GLY A 40 7.73 -18.50 2.57
N GLY A 41 8.61 -18.30 3.55
CA GLY A 41 8.80 -17.07 4.34
C GLY A 41 8.55 -15.79 3.55
N THR A 42 7.90 -14.81 4.19
CA THR A 42 7.50 -13.58 3.49
C THR A 42 8.75 -12.82 3.01
N LEU A 43 8.63 -12.06 1.90
CA LEU A 43 9.67 -11.13 1.44
C LEU A 43 10.27 -10.29 2.58
N PHE A 44 9.43 -9.92 3.55
CA PHE A 44 9.83 -9.11 4.69
C PHE A 44 10.68 -9.87 5.71
N GLU A 45 10.43 -11.16 5.89
CA GLU A 45 11.27 -12.02 6.74
C GLU A 45 12.67 -12.18 6.14
N GLU A 46 12.77 -12.29 4.81
CA GLU A 46 14.06 -12.29 4.11
C GLU A 46 14.81 -10.95 4.25
N LEU A 47 14.08 -9.83 4.33
CA LEU A 47 14.63 -8.51 4.64
C LEU A 47 14.98 -8.32 6.13
N GLY A 48 14.77 -9.34 6.97
CA GLY A 48 15.11 -9.34 8.39
C GLY A 48 14.02 -8.75 9.30
N PHE A 49 12.79 -8.60 8.80
CA PHE A 49 11.66 -8.21 9.64
C PHE A 49 11.01 -9.44 10.29
N TYR A 50 10.68 -9.30 11.56
CA TYR A 50 9.71 -10.19 12.20
C TYR A 50 8.30 -9.82 11.71
N TYR A 51 7.63 -10.74 11.02
CA TYR A 51 6.34 -10.47 10.39
C TYR A 51 5.16 -10.88 11.28
N VAL A 52 4.16 -10.01 11.43
CA VAL A 52 2.93 -10.26 12.19
C VAL A 52 1.72 -9.85 11.35
N GLY A 53 0.86 -10.81 11.00
CA GLY A 53 -0.43 -10.53 10.33
C GLY A 53 -0.75 -11.50 9.19
N PRO A 54 -1.74 -11.19 8.34
CA PRO A 54 -2.59 -9.98 8.40
C PRO A 54 -3.50 -9.97 9.63
N VAL A 55 -3.75 -8.78 10.20
CA VAL A 55 -4.69 -8.56 11.32
C VAL A 55 -5.80 -7.59 10.92
N ASP A 56 -6.97 -7.71 11.51
CA ASP A 56 -8.06 -6.76 11.30
C ASP A 56 -7.72 -5.42 11.96
N GLY A 57 -7.65 -4.37 11.15
CA GLY A 57 -7.37 -3.01 11.58
C GLY A 57 -8.48 -2.34 12.37
N HIS A 58 -9.65 -2.97 12.45
CA HIS A 58 -10.82 -2.43 13.14
C HIS A 58 -11.13 -3.16 14.46
N ASP A 59 -10.39 -4.21 14.81
CA ASP A 59 -10.44 -4.84 16.13
C ASP A 59 -9.38 -4.21 17.06
N MET A 60 -9.78 -3.16 17.76
CA MET A 60 -8.91 -2.47 18.71
C MET A 60 -8.47 -3.35 19.89
N ASN A 61 -9.28 -4.32 20.30
CA ASN A 61 -8.91 -5.21 21.41
C ASN A 61 -7.73 -6.09 20.99
N GLN A 62 -7.81 -6.66 19.79
CA GLN A 62 -6.72 -7.44 19.20
C GLN A 62 -5.48 -6.58 18.95
N LEU A 63 -5.63 -5.43 18.26
CA LEU A 63 -4.50 -4.55 17.93
C LEU A 63 -3.75 -4.07 19.16
N VAL A 64 -4.45 -3.58 20.17
CA VAL A 64 -3.81 -3.08 21.40
C VAL A 64 -3.05 -4.19 22.11
N HIS A 65 -3.59 -5.41 22.13
CA HIS A 65 -2.89 -6.55 22.71
C HIS A 65 -1.63 -6.92 21.94
N ILE A 66 -1.71 -7.00 20.60
CA ILE A 66 -0.55 -7.30 19.73
C ILE A 66 0.54 -6.24 19.91
N LEU A 67 0.18 -4.96 19.84
CA LEU A 67 1.14 -3.86 19.96
C LEU A 67 1.79 -3.79 21.35
N ARG A 68 1.06 -4.10 22.43
CA ARG A 68 1.64 -4.20 23.78
C ARG A 68 2.64 -5.35 23.88
N ASN A 69 2.27 -6.53 23.39
CA ASN A 69 3.17 -7.68 23.40
C ASN A 69 4.45 -7.41 22.60
N LEU A 70 4.34 -6.75 21.44
CA LEU A 70 5.50 -6.39 20.61
C LEU A 70 6.38 -5.32 21.26
N ARG A 71 5.80 -4.32 21.91
CA ARG A 71 6.54 -3.29 22.66
C ARG A 71 7.33 -3.89 23.83
N ASP A 72 6.72 -4.84 24.54
CA ASP A 72 7.30 -5.46 25.74
C ASP A 72 8.19 -6.67 25.41
N ALA A 73 8.30 -7.05 24.13
CA ALA A 73 9.13 -8.17 23.71
C ALA A 73 10.61 -7.77 23.66
N GLU A 74 11.41 -8.40 24.52
CA GLU A 74 12.86 -8.32 24.48
C GLU A 74 13.39 -9.14 23.29
N ASP A 75 14.46 -8.65 22.63
CA ASP A 75 15.17 -9.31 21.53
C ASP A 75 14.38 -9.54 20.22
N VAL A 76 13.35 -8.75 19.95
CA VAL A 76 12.69 -8.75 18.63
C VAL A 76 13.30 -7.61 17.80
N GLY A 77 13.86 -7.94 16.63
CA GLY A 77 14.40 -6.95 15.69
C GLY A 77 13.31 -6.06 15.05
N PRO A 78 13.54 -5.50 13.86
CA PRO A 78 12.50 -4.77 13.13
C PRO A 78 11.24 -5.63 12.97
N VAL A 79 10.06 -5.08 13.28
CA VAL A 79 8.78 -5.79 13.18
C VAL A 79 7.93 -5.16 12.08
N LEU A 80 7.35 -5.97 11.21
CA LEU A 80 6.31 -5.55 10.28
C LEU A 80 4.96 -6.11 10.74
N VAL A 81 4.04 -5.22 11.13
CA VAL A 81 2.65 -5.61 11.42
C VAL A 81 1.79 -5.30 10.20
N HIS A 82 1.27 -6.33 9.53
CA HIS A 82 0.38 -6.19 8.38
C HIS A 82 -1.06 -6.01 8.87
N VAL A 83 -1.55 -4.77 8.85
CA VAL A 83 -2.89 -4.41 9.30
C VAL A 83 -3.80 -4.14 8.10
N ILE A 84 -4.95 -4.82 8.04
CA ILE A 84 -5.95 -4.63 6.98
C ILE A 84 -6.98 -3.59 7.43
N THR A 85 -7.17 -2.53 6.65
CA THR A 85 -8.12 -1.46 6.97
C THR A 85 -9.05 -1.17 5.81
N GLU A 86 -10.08 -0.37 6.07
CA GLU A 86 -11.05 0.09 5.08
C GLU A 86 -10.97 1.61 4.99
N LYS A 87 -10.65 2.13 3.80
CA LYS A 87 -10.51 3.56 3.58
C LYS A 87 -11.86 4.26 3.74
N GLY A 88 -11.90 5.26 4.61
CA GLY A 88 -13.11 6.03 4.92
C GLY A 88 -14.01 5.41 6.00
N ARG A 89 -13.62 4.26 6.59
CA ARG A 89 -14.47 3.57 7.57
C ARG A 89 -14.88 4.46 8.75
N GLY A 90 -16.15 4.37 9.12
CA GLY A 90 -16.76 5.17 10.18
C GLY A 90 -17.32 6.50 9.69
N TYR A 91 -17.21 6.80 8.38
CA TYR A 91 -17.79 7.99 7.77
C TYR A 91 -18.50 7.63 6.46
N THR A 92 -19.82 7.40 6.53
CA THR A 92 -20.64 6.91 5.41
C THR A 92 -20.48 7.69 4.10
N PRO A 93 -20.39 9.04 4.09
CA PRO A 93 -20.14 9.78 2.85
C PRO A 93 -18.79 9.42 2.19
N ALA A 94 -17.73 9.21 2.98
CA ALA A 94 -16.45 8.76 2.46
C ALA A 94 -16.49 7.29 2.02
N GLU A 95 -17.14 6.41 2.78
CA GLU A 95 -17.29 5.00 2.39
C GLU A 95 -18.02 4.85 1.05
N SER A 96 -18.94 5.75 0.73
CA SER A 96 -19.73 5.70 -0.52
C SER A 96 -19.04 6.37 -1.71
N ALA A 97 -17.98 7.14 -1.49
CA ALA A 97 -17.29 7.89 -2.54
C ALA A 97 -16.21 7.06 -3.25
N GLY A 98 -16.06 7.25 -4.56
CA GLY A 98 -15.07 6.51 -5.37
C GLY A 98 -13.62 6.75 -4.95
N ASP A 99 -13.27 7.98 -4.53
CA ASP A 99 -11.94 8.34 -4.03
C ASP A 99 -11.79 8.14 -2.50
N LYS A 100 -12.88 7.77 -1.83
CA LYS A 100 -13.02 7.68 -0.37
C LYS A 100 -12.59 8.97 0.34
N TYR A 101 -12.93 10.12 -0.26
CA TYR A 101 -12.62 11.46 0.24
C TYR A 101 -11.10 11.73 0.36
N HIS A 102 -10.31 11.16 -0.54
CA HIS A 102 -8.88 11.50 -0.62
C HIS A 102 -8.70 12.96 -1.02
N ALA A 103 -8.06 13.75 -0.13
CA ALA A 103 -7.72 15.15 -0.39
C ALA A 103 -8.92 16.04 -0.81
N VAL A 104 -10.08 15.86 -0.17
CA VAL A 104 -11.27 16.68 -0.44
C VAL A 104 -11.11 18.14 0.02
N SER A 105 -11.78 19.05 -0.68
CA SER A 105 -11.92 20.45 -0.25
C SER A 105 -12.81 20.55 0.99
N LYS A 106 -12.86 21.73 1.64
CA LYS A 106 -13.78 21.96 2.78
C LYS A 106 -15.20 21.48 2.44
N PHE A 107 -15.71 20.58 3.27
CA PHE A 107 -17.01 19.96 3.11
C PHE A 107 -17.81 20.04 4.41
N ASN A 108 -19.12 19.88 4.30
CA ASN A 108 -19.98 19.73 5.46
C ASN A 108 -19.83 18.32 6.03
N VAL A 109 -19.37 18.18 7.27
CA VAL A 109 -19.13 16.88 7.90
C VAL A 109 -20.40 16.05 8.03
N VAL A 110 -21.58 16.67 8.22
CA VAL A 110 -22.85 15.94 8.35
C VAL A 110 -23.34 15.45 6.99
N THR A 111 -23.32 16.31 5.98
CA THR A 111 -23.92 16.00 4.66
C THR A 111 -22.93 15.44 3.65
N GLY A 112 -21.63 15.57 3.89
CA GLY A 112 -20.56 15.25 2.95
C GLY A 112 -20.41 16.27 1.82
N GLU A 113 -21.25 17.29 1.74
CA GLU A 113 -21.29 18.22 0.60
C GLU A 113 -20.08 19.16 0.57
N GLN A 114 -19.41 19.17 -0.58
CA GLN A 114 -18.35 20.13 -0.90
C GLN A 114 -18.98 21.38 -1.53
N LYS A 115 -18.75 22.56 -0.94
CA LYS A 115 -19.18 23.82 -1.56
C LYS A 115 -18.31 24.12 -2.77
N LYS A 116 -18.88 24.03 -3.97
CA LYS A 116 -18.23 24.53 -5.19
C LYS A 116 -18.18 26.05 -5.11
N GLY A 117 -16.98 26.62 -5.26
CA GLY A 117 -16.83 28.06 -5.44
C GLY A 117 -17.52 28.54 -6.72
N PRO A 118 -17.72 29.86 -6.87
CA PRO A 118 -18.23 30.43 -8.11
C PRO A 118 -17.36 30.01 -9.30
N PRO A 119 -17.94 29.84 -10.50
CA PRO A 119 -17.19 29.40 -11.67
C PRO A 119 -16.06 30.39 -11.98
N GLY A 120 -14.83 29.87 -11.98
CA GLY A 120 -13.63 30.60 -12.39
C GLY A 120 -13.09 30.12 -13.74
N PRO A 121 -11.96 30.68 -14.20
CA PRO A 121 -11.26 30.17 -15.38
C PRO A 121 -10.89 28.68 -15.21
N PRO A 122 -10.74 27.92 -16.31
CA PRO A 122 -10.36 26.50 -16.23
C PRO A 122 -8.98 26.35 -15.59
N SER A 123 -8.79 25.27 -14.81
CA SER A 123 -7.47 24.95 -14.26
C SER A 123 -6.49 24.54 -15.37
N TYR A 124 -5.19 24.77 -15.13
CA TYR A 124 -4.12 24.29 -16.02
C TYR A 124 -4.24 22.79 -16.30
N THR A 125 -4.48 21.98 -15.25
CA THR A 125 -4.74 20.54 -15.37
C THR A 125 -5.90 20.22 -16.31
N SER A 126 -7.00 20.99 -16.25
CA SER A 126 -8.16 20.79 -17.13
C SER A 126 -7.84 21.13 -18.59
N VAL A 127 -7.08 22.20 -18.82
CA VAL A 127 -6.64 22.60 -20.17
C VAL A 127 -5.67 21.56 -20.74
N PHE A 128 -4.65 21.16 -19.98
CA PHE A 128 -3.68 20.12 -20.32
C PHE A 128 -4.37 18.80 -20.69
N SER A 129 -5.21 18.28 -19.81
CA SER A 129 -5.95 17.03 -20.00
C SER A 129 -6.79 17.04 -21.27
N ARG A 130 -7.56 18.13 -21.48
CA ARG A 130 -8.43 18.26 -22.66
C ARG A 130 -7.61 18.24 -23.95
N GLU A 131 -6.52 18.99 -23.99
CA GLU A 131 -5.71 19.08 -25.20
C GLU A 131 -4.96 17.77 -25.48
N LEU A 132 -4.42 17.12 -24.44
CA LEU A 132 -3.72 15.85 -24.58
C LEU A 132 -4.63 14.73 -25.11
N VAL A 133 -5.85 14.62 -24.58
CA VAL A 133 -6.86 13.67 -25.09
C VAL A 133 -7.20 13.98 -26.55
N ARG A 134 -7.37 15.26 -26.90
CA ARG A 134 -7.68 15.67 -28.28
C ARG A 134 -6.56 15.28 -29.25
N GLN A 135 -5.31 15.52 -28.88
CA GLN A 135 -4.15 15.20 -29.72
C GLN A 135 -3.96 13.68 -29.90
N ALA A 136 -4.22 12.91 -28.85
CA ALA A 136 -4.11 11.46 -28.89
C ALA A 136 -5.17 10.78 -29.78
N ALA A 137 -6.25 11.47 -30.14
CA ALA A 137 -7.21 10.99 -31.13
C ALA A 137 -6.59 10.82 -32.53
N THR A 138 -5.54 11.59 -32.84
CA THR A 138 -4.89 11.62 -34.15
C THR A 138 -3.46 11.11 -34.14
N ASP A 139 -2.81 11.00 -32.97
CA ASP A 139 -1.46 10.44 -32.84
C ASP A 139 -1.44 9.24 -31.89
N ASN A 140 -1.32 8.04 -32.47
CA ASN A 140 -1.29 6.78 -31.74
C ASN A 140 0.00 6.57 -30.93
N ARG A 141 1.04 7.39 -31.15
CA ARG A 141 2.30 7.33 -30.39
C ARG A 141 2.20 8.03 -29.04
N ILE A 142 1.19 8.87 -28.84
CA ILE A 142 0.98 9.54 -27.56
C ILE A 142 0.56 8.51 -26.52
N VAL A 143 1.36 8.41 -25.46
CA VAL A 143 1.12 7.58 -24.28
C VAL A 143 1.26 8.45 -23.04
N THR A 144 0.60 8.06 -21.96
CA THR A 144 0.58 8.85 -20.71
C THR A 144 1.03 8.02 -19.54
N ILE A 145 1.81 8.64 -18.66
CA ILE A 145 2.39 8.00 -17.48
C ILE A 145 2.09 8.90 -16.28
N THR A 146 1.58 8.32 -15.20
CA THR A 146 1.40 8.98 -13.90
C THR A 146 2.01 8.14 -12.79
N ALA A 147 2.29 8.79 -11.65
CA ALA A 147 2.73 8.11 -10.43
C ALA A 147 1.60 8.19 -9.38
N ALA A 148 0.64 7.26 -9.43
CA ALA A 148 -0.53 7.19 -8.54
C ALA A 148 -1.46 8.43 -8.50
N MET A 149 -1.34 9.34 -9.46
CA MET A 149 -2.03 10.64 -9.43
C MET A 149 -2.88 10.90 -10.69
N PRO A 150 -3.72 9.96 -11.18
CA PRO A 150 -4.47 10.14 -12.43
C PRO A 150 -5.43 11.33 -12.39
N SER A 151 -6.15 11.54 -11.28
CA SER A 151 -7.09 12.66 -11.14
C SER A 151 -6.38 13.99 -10.91
N GLY A 152 -5.33 14.01 -10.08
CA GLY A 152 -4.55 15.22 -9.79
C GLY A 152 -3.83 15.78 -11.02
N THR A 153 -3.34 14.89 -11.88
CA THR A 153 -2.67 15.25 -13.14
C THR A 153 -3.64 15.40 -14.32
N GLY A 154 -4.92 15.06 -14.13
CA GLY A 154 -5.94 15.09 -15.18
C GLY A 154 -5.80 14.00 -16.24
N LEU A 155 -4.93 13.01 -16.01
CA LEU A 155 -4.77 11.85 -16.88
C LEU A 155 -5.91 10.82 -16.73
N ASP A 156 -6.77 10.94 -15.72
CA ASP A 156 -7.96 10.10 -15.56
C ASP A 156 -8.89 10.14 -16.80
N LYS A 157 -8.99 11.29 -17.47
CA LYS A 157 -9.74 11.42 -18.73
C LYS A 157 -9.06 10.70 -19.88
N PHE A 158 -7.72 10.73 -19.92
CA PHE A 158 -6.95 9.99 -20.91
C PHE A 158 -7.07 8.49 -20.69
N ALA A 159 -6.95 8.03 -19.45
CA ALA A 159 -7.12 6.63 -19.07
C ALA A 159 -8.49 6.08 -19.50
N LYS A 160 -9.56 6.88 -19.38
CA LYS A 160 -10.90 6.49 -19.84
C LYS A 160 -11.01 6.44 -21.37
N ALA A 161 -10.38 7.36 -22.09
CA ALA A 161 -10.48 7.46 -23.53
C ALA A 161 -9.56 6.48 -24.28
N TYR A 162 -8.37 6.22 -23.74
CA TYR A 162 -7.30 5.43 -24.35
C TYR A 162 -6.61 4.55 -23.29
N PRO A 163 -7.31 3.56 -22.71
CA PRO A 163 -6.80 2.76 -21.59
C PRO A 163 -5.50 2.04 -21.94
N ASP A 164 -5.35 1.53 -23.16
CA ASP A 164 -4.16 0.81 -23.62
C ASP A 164 -2.91 1.70 -23.78
N ARG A 165 -3.07 3.02 -23.62
CA ARG A 165 -1.99 4.03 -23.75
C ARG A 165 -1.81 4.85 -22.46
N PHE A 166 -2.35 4.37 -21.35
CA PHE A 166 -2.24 4.97 -20.04
C PHE A 166 -1.53 4.01 -19.08
N PHE A 167 -0.54 4.53 -18.36
CA PHE A 167 0.24 3.76 -17.41
C PHE A 167 0.26 4.48 -16.06
N ASP A 168 -0.19 3.80 -15.01
CA ASP A 168 0.01 4.23 -13.62
C ASP A 168 1.06 3.34 -12.99
N VAL A 169 2.20 3.93 -12.63
CA VAL A 169 3.34 3.18 -12.07
C VAL A 169 3.31 3.10 -10.54
N GLY A 170 2.22 3.54 -9.91
CA GLY A 170 2.14 3.69 -8.47
C GLY A 170 2.99 4.86 -7.97
N ILE A 171 3.33 4.88 -6.68
CA ILE A 171 4.13 5.96 -6.06
C ILE A 171 5.62 5.72 -6.36
N ALA A 172 5.99 5.86 -7.64
CA ALA A 172 7.33 5.56 -8.14
C ALA A 172 7.73 6.54 -9.27
N GLU A 173 7.91 7.81 -8.93
CA GLU A 173 8.24 8.89 -9.88
C GLU A 173 9.56 8.63 -10.62
N GLN A 174 10.57 8.05 -9.95
CA GLN A 174 11.82 7.70 -10.61
C GLN A 174 11.59 6.68 -11.73
N HIS A 175 10.77 5.66 -11.45
CA HIS A 175 10.39 4.68 -12.46
C HIS A 175 9.55 5.33 -13.57
N ALA A 176 8.60 6.23 -13.25
CA ALA A 176 7.79 6.92 -14.24
C ALA A 176 8.64 7.65 -15.30
N VAL A 177 9.65 8.40 -14.86
CA VAL A 177 10.52 9.18 -15.75
C VAL A 177 11.45 8.28 -16.56
N THR A 178 12.05 7.25 -15.95
CA THR A 178 12.89 6.29 -16.68
C THR A 178 12.08 5.47 -17.68
N PHE A 179 10.86 5.06 -17.31
CA PHE A 179 9.93 4.35 -18.19
C PHE A 179 9.54 5.21 -19.39
N ALA A 180 9.24 6.49 -19.17
CA ALA A 180 9.03 7.45 -20.24
C ALA A 180 10.25 7.57 -21.16
N ALA A 181 11.47 7.62 -20.61
CA ALA A 181 12.68 7.68 -21.42
C ALA A 181 12.81 6.47 -22.36
N GLY A 182 12.57 5.25 -21.87
CA GLY A 182 12.59 4.04 -22.70
C GLY A 182 11.50 4.03 -23.78
N MET A 183 10.29 4.50 -23.46
CA MET A 183 9.24 4.65 -24.48
C MET A 183 9.64 5.66 -25.57
N ALA A 184 10.28 6.76 -25.19
CA ALA A 184 10.73 7.77 -26.14
C ALA A 184 11.81 7.26 -27.10
N THR A 185 12.71 6.36 -26.65
CA THR A 185 13.72 5.75 -27.54
C THR A 185 13.10 4.85 -28.59
N GLU A 186 11.96 4.22 -28.29
CA GLU A 186 11.21 3.37 -29.21
C GLU A 186 10.22 4.15 -30.10
N GLY A 187 10.34 5.48 -30.14
CA GLY A 187 9.56 6.33 -31.04
C GLY A 187 8.14 6.68 -30.55
N LEU A 188 7.80 6.33 -29.30
CA LEU A 188 6.59 6.83 -28.65
C LEU A 188 6.76 8.29 -28.21
N ARG A 189 5.64 8.92 -27.86
CA ARG A 189 5.56 10.30 -27.36
C ARG A 189 4.97 10.29 -25.96
N PRO A 190 5.78 9.94 -24.94
CA PRO A 190 5.29 9.81 -23.57
C PRO A 190 5.08 11.17 -22.93
N PHE A 191 3.92 11.34 -22.31
CA PHE A 191 3.59 12.44 -21.41
C PHE A 191 3.60 11.91 -19.98
N CYS A 192 4.73 12.09 -19.29
CA CYS A 192 4.88 11.77 -17.88
C CYS A 192 4.39 12.94 -17.03
N ALA A 193 3.16 12.86 -16.51
CA ALA A 193 2.57 13.90 -15.68
C ALA A 193 2.76 13.57 -14.19
N ILE A 194 3.53 14.41 -13.50
CA ILE A 194 3.93 14.31 -12.08
C ILE A 194 3.95 15.72 -11.46
N TYR A 195 4.08 15.82 -10.13
CA TYR A 195 4.12 17.08 -9.37
C TYR A 195 5.55 17.55 -9.10
#